data_AF-A0A9E5NDI7-F1
#
_entry.id   AF-A0A9E5NDI7-F1
#
_cell.length_a   1.000
_cell.length_b   1.000
_cell.length_c   1.000
_cell.angle_alpha   90.00
_cell.angle_beta   90.00
_cell.angle_gamma   90.00
#
_symmetry.space_group_name_H-M   'P 1'
#
loop_
_entity.id
_entity.type
_entity.pdbx_description
1 polymer ?
#
loop_
_entity_poly.entity_id
_entity_poly.type
_entity_poly.pdbx_seq_one_letter_code
_entity_poly.pdbx_strand_id
1 'polypeptide(L)'
;MGVLSDDEIKEWAARSGGQAVRLADIVESIHLGDRSEDGGFQDYPNAVFLPLIGNSPATTNLNALRIKPQNCAQLVIRAEAAFADYVAGFFNTPLGRKIRERLCSGFIPKITKRALLSDAVVLLPPMQLQTEVVGIHRSIREMILRLEDHERALWSRAREAQKVRKAVASLSQKEAFESWVETLPFPLASILWRYHADAESYLKNSHLLHFFEATAQFVATLMLSAFHSDRGFFEKNRAAWLNGGAVRADGFRRSSFGEWVVFGERLAKFSRRMLSETDSRALLLGLFKTQSVDL
;
A
#
# COMPACT_ATOMS: atom_id res chain seq x y z
N MET A 1 -15.70 8.05 30.50
CA MET A 1 -15.45 8.77 29.23
C MET A 1 -14.28 9.70 29.49
N GLY A 2 -13.12 9.42 28.89
CA GLY A 2 -11.86 10.07 29.25
C GLY A 2 -11.82 11.53 28.80
N VAL A 3 -11.57 12.43 29.75
CA VAL A 3 -11.21 13.83 29.47
C VAL A 3 -9.86 13.81 28.75
N LEU A 4 -9.82 14.27 27.49
CA LEU A 4 -8.59 14.43 26.70
C LEU A 4 -7.54 15.29 27.46
N SER A 5 -6.40 14.76 27.87
CA SER A 5 -5.41 15.66 28.49
C SER A 5 -4.82 16.60 27.44
N ASP A 6 -4.31 17.76 27.86
CA ASP A 6 -3.52 18.63 26.98
C ASP A 6 -2.27 17.90 26.46
N ASP A 7 -1.82 16.88 27.18
CA ASP A 7 -0.73 15.99 26.78
C ASP A 7 -1.11 15.07 25.61
N GLU A 8 -2.36 14.56 25.56
CA GLU A 8 -2.85 13.78 24.40
C GLU A 8 -2.92 14.65 23.13
N ILE A 9 -3.25 15.95 23.25
CA ILE A 9 -3.24 16.88 22.13
C ILE A 9 -1.81 17.14 21.65
N LYS A 10 -0.85 17.30 22.56
CA LYS A 10 0.57 17.47 22.24
C LYS A 10 1.18 16.23 21.59
N GLU A 11 0.85 15.04 22.07
CA GLU A 11 1.35 13.78 21.49
C GLU A 11 0.83 13.60 20.05
N TRP A 12 -0.44 13.91 19.81
CA TRP A 12 -1.00 13.92 18.46
C TRP A 12 -0.36 14.99 17.58
N ALA A 13 -0.11 16.20 18.09
CA ALA A 13 0.59 17.25 17.35
C ALA A 13 1.98 16.79 16.88
N ALA A 14 2.74 16.15 17.77
CA ALA A 14 4.05 15.58 17.45
C ALA A 14 3.99 14.49 16.36
N ARG A 15 3.00 13.59 16.44
CA ARG A 15 2.79 12.53 15.42
C ARG A 15 2.29 13.06 14.08
N SER A 16 1.53 14.14 14.10
CA SER A 16 0.91 14.74 12.90
C SER A 16 1.87 15.69 12.15
N GLY A 17 3.05 15.97 12.72
CA GLY A 17 3.97 16.97 12.20
C GLY A 17 3.38 18.39 12.18
N GLY A 18 2.42 18.66 13.04
CA GLY A 18 1.60 19.88 13.00
C GLY A 18 1.56 20.65 14.32
N GLN A 19 1.13 21.90 14.23
CA GLN A 19 0.97 22.77 15.38
C GLN A 19 -0.50 22.89 15.76
N ALA A 20 -0.76 22.96 17.07
CA ALA A 20 -2.08 23.27 17.57
C ALA A 20 -2.37 24.77 17.38
N VAL A 21 -3.37 25.07 16.56
CA VAL A 21 -3.83 26.44 16.30
C VAL A 21 -5.29 26.60 16.73
N ARG A 22 -5.69 27.82 17.11
CA ARG A 22 -7.09 28.09 17.40
C ARG A 22 -7.88 28.17 16.11
N LEU A 23 -9.09 27.60 16.09
CA LEU A 23 -9.96 27.64 14.93
C LEU A 23 -10.26 29.10 14.52
N ALA A 24 -10.39 30.00 15.48
CA ALA A 24 -10.61 31.43 15.22
C ALA A 24 -9.50 32.11 14.40
N ASP A 25 -8.27 31.58 14.46
CA ASP A 25 -7.12 32.18 13.76
C ASP A 25 -7.09 31.78 12.28
N ILE A 26 -7.77 30.69 11.92
CA ILE A 26 -7.76 30.12 10.56
C ILE A 26 -9.10 30.26 9.83
N VAL A 27 -10.15 30.66 10.54
CA VAL A 27 -11.49 30.90 10.00
C VAL A 27 -11.65 32.39 9.67
N GLU A 28 -12.20 32.69 8.51
CA GLU A 28 -12.60 34.04 8.09
C GLU A 28 -13.99 34.38 8.67
N SER A 29 -14.96 33.47 8.52
CA SER A 29 -16.32 33.66 9.01
C SER A 29 -16.98 32.32 9.38
N ILE A 30 -17.98 32.40 10.28
CA ILE A 30 -18.82 31.26 10.67
C ILE A 30 -20.29 31.62 10.43
N HIS A 31 -20.94 30.87 9.56
CA HIS A 31 -22.37 30.97 9.26
C HIS A 31 -23.11 29.79 9.88
N LEU A 32 -24.19 30.05 10.61
CA LEU A 32 -25.03 28.99 11.19
C LEU A 32 -26.15 28.66 10.24
N GLY A 33 -26.44 27.36 10.07
CA GLY A 33 -27.51 26.93 9.20
C GLY A 33 -28.89 27.33 9.74
N ASP A 34 -29.80 27.64 8.83
CA ASP A 34 -31.22 27.84 9.10
C ASP A 34 -32.07 26.64 8.66
N ARG A 35 -33.40 26.80 8.68
CA ARG A 35 -34.37 25.73 8.36
C ARG A 35 -34.69 25.61 6.86
N SER A 36 -34.07 26.39 5.99
CA SER A 36 -34.22 26.23 4.55
C SER A 36 -33.57 24.93 4.08
N GLU A 37 -33.88 24.52 2.85
CA GLU A 37 -33.39 23.27 2.26
C GLU A 37 -31.86 23.20 2.23
N ASP A 38 -31.21 24.31 1.88
CA ASP A 38 -29.75 24.46 1.84
C ASP A 38 -29.18 25.05 3.15
N GLY A 39 -30.02 25.28 4.16
CA GLY A 39 -29.63 25.92 5.42
C GLY A 39 -29.21 27.38 5.32
N GLY A 40 -29.52 28.06 4.23
CA GLY A 40 -29.14 29.46 4.01
C GLY A 40 -27.63 29.64 3.78
N PHE A 41 -26.91 28.54 3.53
CA PHE A 41 -25.49 28.58 3.25
C PHE A 41 -25.24 29.13 1.85
N GLN A 42 -24.15 29.91 1.71
CA GLN A 42 -23.71 30.39 0.41
C GLN A 42 -22.58 29.52 -0.12
N ASP A 43 -22.34 29.55 -1.42
CA ASP A 43 -21.25 28.81 -2.05
C ASP A 43 -19.91 29.57 -1.86
N TYR A 44 -19.35 29.45 -0.66
CA TYR A 44 -18.02 29.98 -0.36
C TYR A 44 -16.94 28.97 -0.75
N PRO A 45 -15.88 29.40 -1.45
CA PRO A 45 -14.72 28.55 -1.67
C PRO A 45 -14.06 28.23 -0.32
N ASN A 46 -13.41 27.08 -0.23
CA ASN A 46 -12.67 26.65 0.96
C ASN A 46 -13.51 26.66 2.26
N ALA A 47 -14.74 26.14 2.18
CA ALA A 47 -15.66 26.07 3.32
C ALA A 47 -15.82 24.64 3.87
N VAL A 48 -16.00 24.54 5.19
CA VAL A 48 -16.32 23.28 5.89
C VAL A 48 -17.70 23.37 6.52
N PHE A 49 -18.56 22.40 6.23
CA PHE A 49 -19.81 22.17 6.96
C PHE A 49 -19.53 21.24 8.15
N LEU A 50 -19.57 21.80 9.36
CA LEU A 50 -19.32 21.10 10.61
C LEU A 50 -20.63 20.84 11.36
N PRO A 51 -21.02 19.58 11.59
CA PRO A 51 -22.18 19.26 12.43
C PRO A 51 -21.95 19.67 13.88
N LEU A 52 -22.87 20.48 14.41
CA LEU A 52 -22.86 21.02 15.76
C LEU A 52 -23.45 20.08 16.80
N ILE A 53 -24.08 18.99 16.36
CA ILE A 53 -24.73 17.98 17.22
C ILE A 53 -24.41 16.59 16.68
N GLY A 54 -24.17 15.65 17.59
CA GLY A 54 -23.96 14.24 17.28
C GLY A 54 -22.66 13.97 16.51
N ASN A 55 -22.60 12.78 15.90
CA ASN A 55 -21.36 12.23 15.33
C ASN A 55 -21.32 12.23 13.79
N SER A 56 -22.19 13.03 13.15
CA SER A 56 -22.16 13.18 11.70
C SER A 56 -20.79 13.75 11.26
N PRO A 57 -20.27 13.30 10.11
CA PRO A 57 -18.98 13.76 9.62
C PRO A 57 -19.04 15.21 9.16
N ALA A 58 -17.95 15.95 9.36
CA ALA A 58 -17.70 17.21 8.68
C ALA A 58 -17.43 16.97 7.20
N THR A 59 -17.84 17.90 6.33
CA THR A 59 -17.75 17.77 4.88
C THR A 59 -17.51 19.13 4.23
N THR A 60 -16.89 19.16 3.05
CA THR A 60 -16.75 20.35 2.20
C THR A 60 -17.86 20.46 1.15
N ASN A 61 -18.72 19.44 1.04
CA ASN A 61 -19.85 19.40 0.10
C ASN A 61 -21.18 19.38 0.86
N LEU A 62 -22.04 20.37 0.58
CA LEU A 62 -23.37 20.50 1.17
C LEU A 62 -24.25 19.27 0.92
N ASN A 63 -24.21 18.72 -0.30
CA ASN A 63 -25.00 17.54 -0.70
C ASN A 63 -24.57 16.26 0.03
N ALA A 64 -23.39 16.25 0.65
CA ALA A 64 -22.89 15.13 1.44
C ALA A 64 -23.30 15.21 2.92
N LEU A 65 -24.05 16.22 3.34
CA LEU A 65 -24.55 16.34 4.70
C LEU A 65 -25.46 15.17 5.06
N ARG A 66 -25.18 14.55 6.22
CA ARG A 66 -26.01 13.48 6.80
C ARG A 66 -26.94 13.96 7.91
N ILE A 67 -26.93 15.26 8.18
CA ILE A 67 -27.75 15.92 9.20
C ILE A 67 -28.41 17.15 8.58
N LYS A 68 -29.57 17.53 9.12
CA LYS A 68 -30.30 18.70 8.65
C LYS A 68 -29.43 19.98 8.76
N PRO A 69 -29.41 20.84 7.72
CA PRO A 69 -28.52 22.01 7.66
C PRO A 69 -28.55 22.95 8.87
N GLN A 70 -29.71 23.13 9.53
CA GLN A 70 -29.84 23.92 10.77
C GLN A 70 -28.98 23.43 11.95
N ASN A 71 -28.46 22.21 11.86
CA ASN A 71 -27.58 21.61 12.86
C ASN A 71 -26.11 21.66 12.46
N CYS A 72 -25.76 22.42 11.42
CA CYS A 72 -24.40 22.63 10.94
C CYS A 72 -23.98 24.10 11.06
N ALA A 73 -22.66 24.30 11.13
CA ALA A 73 -22.04 25.58 10.84
C ALA A 73 -21.21 25.45 9.56
N GLN A 74 -21.26 26.48 8.71
CA GLN A 74 -20.33 26.67 7.60
C GLN A 74 -19.16 27.53 8.11
N LEU A 75 -17.96 26.95 8.06
CA LEU A 75 -16.69 27.59 8.43
C LEU A 75 -15.98 27.99 7.14
N VAL A 76 -15.86 29.27 6.86
CA VAL A 76 -15.08 29.76 5.71
C VAL A 76 -13.62 29.84 6.15
N ILE A 77 -12.76 29.01 5.55
CA ILE A 77 -11.36 28.87 5.96
C ILE A 77 -10.48 29.82 5.14
N ARG A 78 -9.58 30.53 5.82
CA ARG A 78 -8.56 31.37 5.17
C ARG A 78 -7.64 30.50 4.31
N ALA A 79 -7.58 30.78 3.01
CA ALA A 79 -6.86 29.95 2.05
C ALA A 79 -5.34 29.88 2.33
N GLU A 80 -4.77 30.94 2.92
CA GLU A 80 -3.38 31.01 3.34
C GLU A 80 -3.08 30.18 4.60
N ALA A 81 -4.10 29.83 5.38
CA ALA A 81 -3.94 29.13 6.66
C ALA A 81 -4.16 27.62 6.55
N ALA A 82 -5.22 27.19 5.86
CA ALA A 82 -5.52 25.76 5.70
C ALA A 82 -6.45 25.45 4.53
N PHE A 83 -6.41 24.19 4.09
CA PHE A 83 -7.41 23.63 3.18
C PHE A 83 -8.63 23.11 3.94
N ALA A 84 -9.83 23.45 3.47
CA ALA A 84 -11.09 23.00 4.03
C ALA A 84 -11.21 21.47 4.05
N ASP A 85 -10.75 20.77 3.02
CA ASP A 85 -10.73 19.31 2.97
C ASP A 85 -9.89 18.72 4.11
N TYR A 86 -8.75 19.35 4.42
CA TYR A 86 -7.90 18.94 5.55
C TYR A 86 -8.62 19.18 6.88
N VAL A 87 -9.21 20.36 7.09
CA VAL A 87 -9.92 20.70 8.34
C VAL A 87 -11.13 19.79 8.55
N ALA A 88 -11.91 19.52 7.50
CA ALA A 88 -13.02 18.57 7.55
C ALA A 88 -12.54 17.15 7.88
N GLY A 89 -11.46 16.70 7.23
CA GLY A 89 -10.80 15.41 7.52
C GLY A 89 -10.33 15.31 8.96
N PHE A 90 -9.68 16.35 9.48
CA PHE A 90 -9.22 16.44 10.88
C PHE A 90 -10.38 16.27 11.87
N PHE A 91 -11.49 16.99 11.70
CA PHE A 91 -12.65 16.88 12.59
C PHE A 91 -13.36 15.52 12.53
N ASN A 92 -13.06 14.69 11.52
CA ASN A 92 -13.55 13.32 11.39
C ASN A 92 -12.62 12.28 12.04
N THR A 93 -11.39 12.65 12.42
CA THR A 93 -10.47 11.77 13.14
C THR A 93 -10.97 11.46 14.56
N PRO A 94 -10.44 10.41 15.24
CA PRO A 94 -10.75 10.16 16.64
C PRO A 94 -10.47 11.38 17.54
N LEU A 95 -9.35 12.07 17.33
CA LEU A 95 -9.01 13.29 18.08
C LEU A 95 -10.00 14.42 17.79
N GLY A 96 -10.25 14.72 16.51
CA GLY A 96 -11.18 15.77 16.11
C GLY A 96 -12.60 15.56 16.65
N ARG A 97 -13.06 14.31 16.69
CA ARG A 97 -14.36 13.96 17.31
C ARG A 97 -14.38 14.21 18.81
N LYS A 98 -13.35 13.79 19.54
CA LYS A 98 -13.28 14.09 20.97
C LYS A 98 -13.15 15.61 21.24
N ILE A 99 -12.47 16.38 20.37
CA ILE A 99 -12.46 17.85 20.44
C ILE A 99 -13.88 18.41 20.27
N ARG A 100 -14.64 17.91 19.29
CA ARG A 100 -16.06 18.30 19.10
C ARG A 100 -16.91 18.00 20.32
N GLU A 101 -16.73 16.82 20.93
CA GLU A 101 -17.45 16.42 22.16
C GLU A 101 -17.18 17.38 23.33
N ARG A 102 -15.96 17.90 23.45
CA ARG A 102 -15.59 18.90 24.48
C ARG A 102 -16.25 20.25 24.30
N LEU A 103 -16.49 20.63 23.05
CA LEU A 103 -17.12 21.91 22.71
C LEU A 103 -18.63 21.90 22.94
N CYS A 104 -19.23 20.72 23.12
CA CYS A 104 -20.63 20.58 23.46
C CYS A 104 -20.89 21.05 24.89
N SER A 105 -21.98 21.80 25.08
CA SER A 105 -22.45 22.20 26.40
C SER A 105 -23.98 22.14 26.50
N GLY A 106 -24.50 22.28 27.72
CA GLY A 106 -25.93 22.30 28.02
C GLY A 106 -26.58 20.93 28.15
N PHE A 107 -27.90 20.93 28.41
CA PHE A 107 -28.70 19.72 28.60
C PHE A 107 -28.89 18.92 27.31
N ILE A 108 -28.98 19.62 26.16
CA ILE A 108 -28.88 19.04 24.82
C ILE A 108 -27.47 19.35 24.31
N PRO A 109 -26.55 18.37 24.26
CA PRO A 109 -25.17 18.61 23.86
C PRO A 109 -25.09 19.22 22.45
N LYS A 110 -24.72 20.49 22.39
CA LYS A 110 -24.57 21.23 21.13
C LYS A 110 -23.34 22.14 21.18
N ILE A 111 -22.60 22.17 20.09
CA ILE A 111 -21.50 23.11 19.88
C ILE A 111 -22.07 24.50 19.56
N THR A 112 -21.65 25.50 20.31
CA THR A 112 -22.05 26.90 20.06
C THR A 112 -21.01 27.62 19.18
N LYS A 113 -21.44 28.65 18.44
CA LYS A 113 -20.52 29.51 17.68
C LYS A 113 -19.45 30.14 18.58
N ARG A 114 -19.82 30.49 19.82
CA ARG A 114 -18.87 30.99 20.83
C ARG A 114 -17.79 29.94 21.12
N ALA A 115 -18.16 28.70 21.44
CA ALA A 115 -17.22 27.63 21.74
C ALA A 115 -16.26 27.35 20.57
N LEU A 116 -16.76 27.42 19.32
CA LEU A 116 -15.90 27.31 18.12
C LEU A 116 -14.84 28.42 18.05
N LEU A 117 -15.17 29.63 18.46
CA LEU A 117 -14.25 30.77 18.43
C LEU A 117 -13.32 30.83 19.66
N SER A 118 -13.81 30.43 20.83
CA SER A 118 -13.01 30.49 22.06
C SER A 118 -12.08 29.29 22.22
N ASP A 119 -12.60 28.08 22.00
CA ASP A 119 -12.02 26.87 22.58
C ASP A 119 -11.65 25.80 21.55
N ALA A 120 -12.12 25.91 20.30
CA ALA A 120 -11.81 24.92 19.28
C ALA A 120 -10.35 25.03 18.80
N VAL A 121 -9.67 23.89 18.79
CA VAL A 121 -8.28 23.75 18.34
C VAL A 121 -8.24 22.80 17.15
N VAL A 122 -7.40 23.13 16.17
CA VAL A 122 -7.12 22.30 15.01
C VAL A 122 -5.61 22.04 14.97
N LEU A 123 -5.21 20.80 14.68
CA LEU A 123 -3.81 20.49 14.42
C LEU A 123 -3.53 20.72 12.95
N LEU A 124 -2.68 21.69 12.64
CA LEU A 124 -2.31 22.02 11.27
C LEU A 124 -0.84 21.71 10.99
N PRO A 125 -0.56 20.78 10.07
CA PRO A 125 0.77 20.63 9.51
C PRO A 125 1.09 21.76 8.52
N PRO A 126 2.34 21.89 8.07
CA PRO A 126 2.73 22.82 7.01
C PRO A 126 1.87 22.66 5.76
N MET A 127 1.67 23.75 5.02
CA MET A 127 0.77 23.79 3.86
C MET A 127 1.11 22.74 2.79
N GLN A 128 2.40 22.44 2.62
CA GLN A 128 2.88 21.41 1.71
C GLN A 128 2.34 20.03 2.11
N LEU A 129 2.43 19.68 3.39
CA LEU A 129 1.93 18.40 3.91
C LEU A 129 0.39 18.35 3.89
N GLN A 130 -0.30 19.47 4.13
CA GLN A 130 -1.76 19.52 3.94
C GLN A 130 -2.15 19.22 2.49
N THR A 131 -1.44 19.82 1.52
CA THR A 131 -1.66 19.59 0.08
C THR A 131 -1.49 18.12 -0.28
N GLU A 132 -0.41 17.49 0.22
CA GLU A 132 -0.13 16.08 0.01
C GLU A 132 -1.23 15.19 0.59
N VAL A 133 -1.61 15.41 1.85
CA VAL A 133 -2.68 14.65 2.52
C VAL A 133 -4.01 14.77 1.77
N VAL A 134 -4.39 15.98 1.35
CA VAL A 134 -5.63 16.21 0.59
C VAL A 134 -5.55 15.54 -0.79
N GLY A 135 -4.40 15.61 -1.47
CA GLY A 135 -4.18 14.94 -2.76
C GLY A 135 -4.28 13.42 -2.67
N ILE A 136 -3.67 12.81 -1.65
CA ILE A 136 -3.77 11.38 -1.37
C ILE A 136 -5.21 11.02 -1.02
N HIS A 137 -5.88 11.80 -0.16
CA HIS A 137 -7.27 11.55 0.20
C HIS A 137 -8.19 11.56 -1.02
N ARG A 138 -8.05 12.54 -1.91
CA ARG A 138 -8.79 12.62 -3.17
C ARG A 138 -8.55 11.39 -4.04
N SER A 139 -7.29 10.98 -4.18
CA SER A 139 -6.91 9.78 -4.95
C SER A 139 -7.56 8.51 -4.37
N ILE A 140 -7.57 8.36 -3.05
CA ILE A 140 -8.26 7.26 -2.36
C ILE A 140 -9.76 7.30 -2.64
N ARG A 141 -10.39 8.47 -2.53
CA ARG A 141 -11.83 8.62 -2.80
C ARG A 141 -12.19 8.29 -4.24
N GLU A 142 -11.40 8.72 -5.20
CA GLU A 142 -11.58 8.36 -6.62
C GLU A 142 -11.48 6.85 -6.83
N MET A 143 -10.54 6.17 -6.17
CA MET A 143 -10.44 4.70 -6.22
C MET A 143 -11.66 4.02 -5.59
N ILE A 144 -12.13 4.49 -4.43
CA ILE A 144 -13.35 3.97 -3.80
C ILE A 144 -14.56 4.14 -4.72
N LEU A 145 -14.77 5.33 -5.30
CA LEU A 145 -15.88 5.59 -6.22
C LEU A 145 -15.82 4.71 -7.46
N ARG A 146 -14.63 4.47 -8.01
CA ARG A 146 -14.42 3.52 -9.13
C ARG A 146 -14.77 2.09 -8.73
N LEU A 147 -14.38 1.65 -7.53
CA LEU A 147 -14.73 0.33 -7.02
C LEU A 147 -16.24 0.20 -6.81
N GLU A 148 -16.90 1.20 -6.24
CA GLU A 148 -18.36 1.23 -6.06
C GLU A 148 -19.11 1.22 -7.41
N ASP A 149 -18.56 1.88 -8.45
CA ASP A 149 -19.12 1.84 -9.80
C ASP A 149 -18.94 0.45 -10.44
N HIS A 150 -17.77 -0.17 -10.27
CA HIS A 150 -17.52 -1.54 -10.70
C HIS A 150 -18.41 -2.57 -9.99
N GLU A 151 -18.66 -2.39 -8.69
CA GLU A 151 -19.59 -3.21 -7.92
C GLU A 151 -21.02 -3.07 -8.46
N ARG A 152 -21.50 -1.83 -8.68
CA ARG A 152 -22.81 -1.58 -9.29
C ARG A 152 -22.92 -2.18 -10.69
N ALA A 153 -21.87 -2.11 -11.50
CA ALA A 153 -21.82 -2.73 -12.82
C ALA A 153 -21.89 -4.26 -12.74
N LEU A 154 -21.26 -4.90 -11.76
CA LEU A 154 -21.32 -6.34 -11.55
C LEU A 154 -22.74 -6.82 -11.30
N TRP A 155 -23.47 -6.14 -10.40
CA TRP A 155 -24.84 -6.49 -10.05
C TRP A 155 -25.87 -6.16 -11.13
N SER A 156 -25.64 -5.10 -11.91
CA SER A 156 -26.53 -4.72 -13.02
C SER A 156 -26.23 -5.47 -14.33
N ARG A 157 -25.00 -5.96 -14.51
CA ARG A 157 -24.52 -6.60 -15.75
C ARG A 157 -23.61 -7.79 -15.44
N ALA A 158 -24.19 -8.88 -14.94
CA ALA A 158 -23.46 -10.09 -14.57
C ALA A 158 -22.55 -10.67 -15.70
N ARG A 159 -22.87 -10.43 -16.98
CA ARG A 159 -22.02 -10.86 -18.12
C ARG A 159 -20.69 -10.10 -18.21
N GLU A 160 -20.54 -8.94 -17.58
CA GLU A 160 -19.31 -8.14 -17.56
C GLU A 160 -18.34 -8.54 -16.43
N ALA A 161 -18.61 -9.61 -15.67
CA ALA A 161 -17.81 -10.03 -14.51
C ALA A 161 -16.30 -10.20 -14.81
N GLN A 162 -15.94 -10.74 -15.98
CA GLN A 162 -14.53 -10.88 -16.38
C GLN A 162 -13.84 -9.53 -16.65
N LYS A 163 -14.58 -8.53 -17.13
CA LYS A 163 -14.07 -7.18 -17.36
C LYS A 163 -13.84 -6.45 -16.04
N VAL A 164 -14.79 -6.57 -15.11
CA VAL A 164 -14.68 -6.05 -13.74
C VAL A 164 -13.48 -6.68 -13.02
N ARG A 165 -13.29 -8.00 -13.13
CA ARG A 165 -12.12 -8.71 -12.56
C ARG A 165 -10.78 -8.11 -13.03
N LYS A 166 -10.65 -7.84 -14.34
CA LYS A 166 -9.42 -7.23 -14.90
C LYS A 166 -9.20 -5.79 -14.39
N ALA A 167 -10.27 -5.00 -14.31
CA ALA A 167 -10.19 -3.62 -13.81
C ALA A 167 -9.73 -3.59 -12.34
N VAL A 168 -10.31 -4.44 -11.48
CA VAL A 168 -9.89 -4.55 -10.07
C VAL A 168 -8.45 -5.04 -9.95
N ALA A 169 -8.04 -6.05 -10.72
CA ALA A 169 -6.66 -6.54 -10.70
C ALA A 169 -5.63 -5.50 -11.13
N SER A 170 -5.99 -4.56 -12.03
CA SER A 170 -5.08 -3.49 -12.46
C SER A 170 -4.79 -2.47 -11.35
N LEU A 171 -5.72 -2.31 -10.39
CA LEU A 171 -5.53 -1.43 -9.24
C LEU A 171 -4.47 -1.95 -8.26
N SER A 172 -4.14 -3.25 -8.29
CA SER A 172 -3.18 -3.89 -7.37
C SER A 172 -1.82 -4.22 -8.00
N GLN A 173 -1.60 -3.94 -9.29
CA GLN A 173 -0.44 -4.50 -10.02
C GLN A 173 0.93 -3.93 -9.64
N LYS A 174 1.01 -2.66 -9.21
CA LYS A 174 2.31 -2.05 -8.86
C LYS A 174 2.87 -2.62 -7.55
N GLU A 175 2.05 -2.71 -6.51
CA GLU A 175 2.42 -3.33 -5.24
C GLU A 175 2.69 -4.84 -5.40
N ALA A 176 1.97 -5.52 -6.30
CA ALA A 176 2.15 -6.96 -6.53
C ALA A 176 3.53 -7.31 -7.12
N PHE A 177 4.09 -6.49 -8.02
CA PHE A 177 5.41 -6.74 -8.58
C PHE A 177 6.50 -6.53 -7.53
N GLU A 178 6.49 -5.38 -6.86
CA GLU A 178 7.48 -5.03 -5.82
C GLU A 178 7.45 -6.03 -4.67
N SER A 179 6.25 -6.35 -4.17
CA SER A 179 6.08 -7.35 -3.11
C SER A 179 6.57 -8.74 -3.52
N TRP A 180 6.45 -9.12 -4.80
CA TRP A 180 6.99 -10.39 -5.29
C TRP A 180 8.52 -10.35 -5.37
N VAL A 181 9.12 -9.26 -5.86
CA VAL A 181 10.58 -9.10 -5.95
C VAL A 181 11.23 -9.23 -4.57
N GLU A 182 10.60 -8.69 -3.52
CA GLU A 182 11.05 -8.83 -2.12
C GLU A 182 11.09 -10.29 -1.61
N THR A 183 10.36 -11.21 -2.24
CA THR A 183 10.42 -12.65 -1.88
C THR A 183 11.59 -13.39 -2.51
N LEU A 184 12.24 -12.80 -3.51
CA LEU A 184 13.30 -13.47 -4.26
C LEU A 184 14.65 -13.33 -3.54
N PRO A 185 15.52 -14.35 -3.60
CA PRO A 185 16.85 -14.26 -3.02
C PRO A 185 17.73 -13.28 -3.80
N PHE A 186 18.71 -12.71 -3.12
CA PHE A 186 19.86 -12.10 -3.78
C PHE A 186 20.64 -13.18 -4.56
N PRO A 187 21.08 -12.94 -5.82
CA PRO A 187 21.05 -11.69 -6.58
C PRO A 187 19.81 -11.47 -7.48
N LEU A 188 18.89 -12.44 -7.58
CA LEU A 188 17.74 -12.40 -8.51
C LEU A 188 16.87 -11.15 -8.30
N ALA A 189 16.55 -10.83 -7.05
CA ALA A 189 15.81 -9.62 -6.70
C ALA A 189 16.50 -8.35 -7.20
N SER A 190 17.83 -8.26 -7.06
CA SER A 190 18.58 -7.06 -7.45
C SER A 190 18.55 -6.78 -8.95
N ILE A 191 18.46 -7.82 -9.79
CA ILE A 191 18.35 -7.67 -11.24
C ILE A 191 16.96 -7.15 -11.62
N LEU A 192 15.91 -7.65 -10.95
CA LEU A 192 14.54 -7.17 -11.17
C LEU A 192 14.32 -5.75 -10.63
N TRP A 193 15.00 -5.35 -9.57
CA TRP A 193 15.00 -3.96 -9.12
C TRP A 193 15.65 -3.02 -10.15
N ARG A 194 16.75 -3.45 -10.78
CA ARG A 194 17.35 -2.69 -11.92
C ARG A 194 16.40 -2.61 -13.11
N TYR A 195 15.76 -3.72 -13.47
CA TYR A 195 14.70 -3.73 -14.49
C TYR A 195 13.59 -2.73 -14.16
N HIS A 196 13.13 -2.69 -12.91
CA HIS A 196 12.05 -1.82 -12.49
C HIS A 196 12.43 -0.33 -12.58
N ALA A 197 13.64 0.01 -12.14
CA ALA A 197 14.15 1.37 -12.10
C ALA A 197 14.46 1.96 -13.49
N ASP A 198 14.75 1.13 -14.49
CA ASP A 198 15.12 1.60 -15.83
C ASP A 198 13.92 2.07 -16.67
N ALA A 199 14.10 3.22 -17.34
CA ALA A 199 13.08 3.81 -18.22
C ALA A 199 13.17 3.27 -19.66
N GLU A 200 14.37 2.91 -20.12
CA GLU A 200 14.61 2.51 -21.51
C GLU A 200 14.22 1.04 -21.77
N SER A 201 13.40 0.80 -22.80
CA SER A 201 12.91 -0.54 -23.14
C SER A 201 14.03 -1.52 -23.51
N TYR A 202 15.12 -1.03 -24.12
CA TYR A 202 16.27 -1.87 -24.49
C TYR A 202 17.00 -2.39 -23.24
N LEU A 203 17.30 -1.50 -22.28
CA LEU A 203 17.94 -1.87 -21.01
C LEU A 203 17.05 -2.82 -20.20
N LYS A 204 15.74 -2.57 -20.18
CA LYS A 204 14.76 -3.48 -19.57
C LYS A 204 14.83 -4.90 -20.12
N ASN A 205 14.87 -5.05 -21.45
CA ASN A 205 15.05 -6.38 -22.06
C ASN A 205 16.38 -7.02 -21.65
N SER A 206 17.47 -6.25 -21.60
CA SER A 206 18.77 -6.76 -21.13
C SER A 206 18.72 -7.26 -19.69
N HIS A 207 18.05 -6.54 -18.78
CA HIS A 207 17.90 -6.98 -17.38
C HIS A 207 17.09 -8.27 -17.27
N LEU A 208 16.04 -8.44 -18.07
CA LEU A 208 15.28 -9.69 -18.09
C LEU A 208 16.14 -10.87 -18.55
N LEU A 209 16.99 -10.69 -19.56
CA LEU A 209 17.92 -11.73 -20.00
C LEU A 209 18.91 -12.10 -18.87
N HIS A 210 19.50 -11.10 -18.20
CA HIS A 210 20.36 -11.35 -17.04
C HIS A 210 19.62 -12.05 -15.90
N PHE A 211 18.34 -11.74 -15.68
CA PHE A 211 17.53 -12.40 -14.66
C PHE A 211 17.34 -13.89 -14.97
N PHE A 212 17.01 -14.25 -16.21
CA PHE A 212 16.88 -15.66 -16.60
C PHE A 212 18.21 -16.42 -16.48
N GLU A 213 19.31 -15.77 -16.88
CA GLU A 213 20.65 -16.35 -16.74
C GLU A 213 21.05 -16.57 -15.28
N ALA A 214 20.90 -15.54 -14.44
CA ALA A 214 21.16 -15.64 -13.01
C ALA A 214 20.25 -16.69 -12.35
N THR A 215 19.01 -16.83 -12.81
CA THR A 215 18.09 -17.86 -12.30
C THR A 215 18.59 -19.27 -12.59
N ALA A 216 19.04 -19.52 -13.83
CA ALA A 216 19.62 -20.82 -14.21
C ALA A 216 20.87 -21.13 -13.37
N GLN A 217 21.74 -20.14 -13.18
CA GLN A 217 22.94 -20.26 -12.32
C GLN A 217 22.58 -20.55 -10.86
N PHE A 218 21.59 -19.83 -10.32
CA PHE A 218 21.16 -19.96 -8.93
C PHE A 218 20.60 -21.36 -8.65
N VAL A 219 19.66 -21.82 -9.49
CA VAL A 219 19.05 -23.15 -9.35
C VAL A 219 20.08 -24.26 -9.49
N ALA A 220 20.93 -24.20 -10.52
CA ALA A 220 21.96 -25.21 -10.72
C ALA A 220 22.97 -25.24 -9.56
N THR A 221 23.40 -24.08 -9.07
CA THR A 221 24.28 -23.96 -7.91
C THR A 221 23.64 -24.53 -6.65
N LEU A 222 22.38 -24.23 -6.38
CA LEU A 222 21.65 -24.73 -5.23
C LEU A 222 21.59 -26.27 -5.22
N MET A 223 21.25 -26.87 -6.36
CA MET A 223 21.23 -28.32 -6.51
C MET A 223 22.63 -28.93 -6.34
N LEU A 224 23.65 -28.29 -6.91
CA LEU A 224 25.04 -28.73 -6.79
C LEU A 224 25.53 -28.66 -5.34
N SER A 225 25.16 -27.61 -4.60
CA SER A 225 25.48 -27.47 -3.17
C SER A 225 24.85 -28.59 -2.33
N ALA A 226 23.62 -29.01 -2.64
CA ALA A 226 22.99 -30.16 -1.99
C ALA A 226 23.81 -31.44 -2.21
N PHE A 227 24.24 -31.71 -3.44
CA PHE A 227 25.08 -32.88 -3.74
C PHE A 227 26.48 -32.79 -3.12
N HIS A 228 27.08 -31.60 -3.08
CA HIS A 228 28.41 -31.39 -2.50
C HIS A 228 28.40 -31.51 -0.96
N SER A 229 27.23 -31.48 -0.31
CA SER A 229 27.13 -31.68 1.14
C SER A 229 27.65 -33.06 1.60
N ASP A 230 27.62 -34.06 0.71
CA ASP A 230 28.30 -35.34 0.87
C ASP A 230 29.41 -35.46 -0.18
N ARG A 231 30.67 -35.32 0.27
CA ARG A 231 31.84 -35.39 -0.61
C ARG A 231 31.99 -36.74 -1.30
N GLY A 232 31.67 -37.84 -0.63
CA GLY A 232 31.81 -39.18 -1.22
C GLY A 232 30.79 -39.38 -2.35
N PHE A 233 29.56 -38.95 -2.10
CA PHE A 233 28.50 -38.94 -3.11
C PHE A 233 28.86 -38.04 -4.31
N PHE A 234 29.32 -36.82 -4.04
CA PHE A 234 29.71 -35.85 -5.06
C PHE A 234 30.81 -36.41 -5.97
N GLU A 235 31.92 -36.88 -5.39
CA GLU A 235 33.06 -37.38 -6.16
C GLU A 235 32.70 -38.59 -7.03
N LYS A 236 31.83 -39.48 -6.53
CA LYS A 236 31.34 -40.64 -7.26
C LYS A 236 30.49 -40.27 -8.48
N ASN A 237 29.69 -39.19 -8.40
CA ASN A 237 28.67 -38.87 -9.39
C ASN A 237 28.98 -37.65 -10.26
N ARG A 238 29.95 -36.80 -9.88
CA ARG A 238 30.26 -35.53 -10.56
C ARG A 238 30.53 -35.69 -12.06
N ALA A 239 31.13 -36.81 -12.48
CA ALA A 239 31.41 -37.08 -13.89
C ALA A 239 30.12 -37.19 -14.73
N ALA A 240 29.03 -37.71 -14.17
CA ALA A 240 27.75 -37.85 -14.87
C ALA A 240 27.10 -36.49 -15.18
N TRP A 241 27.38 -35.45 -14.38
CA TRP A 241 26.81 -34.12 -14.55
C TRP A 241 27.77 -33.19 -15.32
N LEU A 242 29.07 -33.26 -15.00
CA LEU A 242 30.09 -32.37 -15.52
C LEU A 242 30.65 -32.80 -16.88
N ASN A 243 30.81 -34.11 -17.15
CA ASN A 243 31.50 -34.59 -18.36
C ASN A 243 30.55 -34.99 -19.51
N GLY A 244 29.24 -34.80 -19.36
CA GLY A 244 28.21 -35.20 -20.32
C GLY A 244 28.08 -34.29 -21.55
N GLY A 245 29.15 -33.91 -22.24
CA GLY A 245 29.11 -33.10 -23.48
C GLY A 245 29.07 -31.57 -23.28
N ALA A 246 29.61 -30.86 -24.28
CA ALA A 246 29.86 -29.40 -24.44
C ALA A 246 30.60 -28.65 -23.31
N VAL A 247 30.27 -28.94 -22.05
CA VAL A 247 30.93 -28.37 -20.88
C VAL A 247 32.24 -29.14 -20.66
N ARG A 248 33.32 -28.68 -21.32
CA ARG A 248 34.69 -29.11 -20.99
C ARG A 248 35.01 -28.66 -19.56
N ALA A 249 36.06 -29.21 -18.94
CA ALA A 249 36.53 -28.76 -17.62
C ALA A 249 36.82 -27.23 -17.56
N ASP A 250 37.07 -26.59 -18.71
CA ASP A 250 37.19 -25.13 -18.87
C ASP A 250 35.86 -24.38 -19.09
N GLY A 251 34.74 -25.10 -19.28
CA GLY A 251 33.43 -24.56 -19.66
C GLY A 251 32.81 -23.65 -18.61
N PHE A 252 33.07 -23.87 -17.32
CA PHE A 252 32.57 -22.96 -16.28
C PHE A 252 33.25 -21.58 -16.31
N ARG A 253 34.46 -21.47 -16.88
CA ARG A 253 35.17 -20.17 -17.01
C ARG A 253 34.61 -19.28 -18.12
N ARG A 254 33.81 -19.83 -19.05
CA ARG A 254 33.14 -19.12 -20.15
C ARG A 254 31.69 -19.58 -20.33
N SER A 255 31.04 -19.93 -19.23
CA SER A 255 29.70 -20.53 -19.28
C SER A 255 28.66 -19.48 -19.69
N SER A 256 28.01 -19.75 -20.81
CA SER A 256 26.86 -19.02 -21.32
C SER A 256 25.57 -19.44 -20.61
N PHE A 257 24.53 -18.62 -20.71
CA PHE A 257 23.18 -18.97 -20.26
C PHE A 257 22.75 -20.39 -20.64
N GLY A 258 22.95 -20.78 -21.91
CA GLY A 258 22.58 -22.11 -22.39
C GLY A 258 23.32 -23.26 -21.71
N GLU A 259 24.60 -23.07 -21.36
CA GLU A 259 25.38 -24.08 -20.65
C GLU A 259 24.88 -24.27 -19.21
N TRP A 260 24.47 -23.18 -18.53
CA TRP A 260 23.85 -23.26 -17.21
C TRP A 260 22.49 -23.96 -17.24
N VAL A 261 21.68 -23.72 -18.28
CA VAL A 261 20.41 -24.43 -18.47
C VAL A 261 20.65 -25.93 -18.64
N VAL A 262 21.52 -26.33 -19.56
CA VAL A 262 21.85 -27.75 -19.80
C VAL A 262 22.42 -28.41 -18.55
N PHE A 263 23.28 -27.70 -17.80
CA PHE A 263 23.83 -28.22 -16.55
C PHE A 263 22.75 -28.43 -15.48
N GLY A 264 21.89 -27.43 -15.27
CA GLY A 264 20.74 -27.54 -14.38
C GLY A 264 19.79 -28.69 -14.76
N GLU A 265 19.53 -28.88 -16.06
CA GLU A 265 18.72 -29.99 -16.56
C GLU A 265 19.31 -31.37 -16.23
N ARG A 266 20.63 -31.53 -16.34
CA ARG A 266 21.31 -32.78 -15.98
C ARG A 266 21.19 -33.07 -14.49
N LEU A 267 21.41 -32.06 -13.65
CA LEU A 267 21.24 -32.17 -12.19
C LEU A 267 19.79 -32.54 -11.88
N ALA A 268 18.82 -31.85 -12.48
CA ALA A 268 17.39 -32.12 -12.27
C ALA A 268 16.95 -33.50 -12.75
N LYS A 269 17.43 -33.95 -13.92
CA LYS A 269 17.15 -35.31 -14.43
C LYS A 269 17.72 -36.38 -13.50
N PHE A 270 18.92 -36.14 -12.97
CA PHE A 270 19.54 -37.04 -12.01
C PHE A 270 18.77 -37.08 -10.67
N SER A 271 18.40 -35.92 -10.10
CA SER A 271 17.54 -35.84 -8.92
C SER A 271 16.21 -36.57 -9.11
N ARG A 272 15.52 -36.36 -10.24
CA ARG A 272 14.24 -37.03 -10.54
C ARG A 272 14.39 -38.55 -10.62
N ARG A 273 15.49 -39.04 -11.19
CA ARG A 273 15.77 -40.49 -11.22
C ARG A 273 15.95 -41.05 -9.81
N MET A 274 16.72 -40.37 -8.96
CA MET A 274 16.88 -40.78 -7.56
C MET A 274 15.57 -40.72 -6.77
N LEU A 275 14.67 -39.77 -7.05
CA LEU A 275 13.34 -39.74 -6.43
C LEU A 275 12.48 -40.95 -6.81
N SER A 276 12.66 -41.49 -8.02
CA SER A 276 11.88 -42.64 -8.52
C SER A 276 12.36 -43.99 -7.98
N GLU A 277 13.58 -44.07 -7.47
CA GLU A 277 14.20 -45.30 -6.96
C GLU A 277 14.12 -45.30 -5.41
N THR A 278 13.48 -46.32 -4.81
CA THR A 278 13.21 -46.36 -3.35
C THR A 278 14.47 -46.20 -2.48
N ASP A 279 15.56 -46.86 -2.88
CA ASP A 279 16.81 -46.89 -2.11
C ASP A 279 17.57 -45.55 -2.17
N SER A 280 17.47 -44.81 -3.28
CA SER A 280 18.18 -43.54 -3.48
C SER A 280 17.34 -42.31 -3.12
N ARG A 281 16.02 -42.47 -2.96
CA ARG A 281 15.09 -41.41 -2.54
C ARG A 281 15.43 -40.86 -1.15
N ALA A 282 15.64 -41.73 -0.16
CA ALA A 282 15.96 -41.31 1.20
C ALA A 282 17.28 -40.54 1.26
N LEU A 283 18.28 -41.00 0.50
CA LEU A 283 19.56 -40.32 0.36
C LEU A 283 19.39 -38.91 -0.24
N LEU A 284 18.65 -38.79 -1.34
CA LEU A 284 18.43 -37.49 -1.98
C LEU A 284 17.73 -36.49 -1.05
N LEU A 285 16.68 -36.92 -0.35
CA LEU A 285 15.97 -36.10 0.64
C LEU A 285 16.94 -35.61 1.74
N GLY A 286 17.82 -36.49 2.22
CA GLY A 286 18.89 -36.15 3.16
C GLY A 286 19.87 -35.09 2.62
N LEU A 287 20.29 -35.21 1.36
CA LEU A 287 21.20 -34.25 0.71
C LEU A 287 20.57 -32.85 0.58
N PHE A 288 19.27 -32.78 0.31
CA PHE A 288 18.51 -31.53 0.25
C PHE A 288 17.99 -31.06 1.62
N LYS A 289 18.28 -31.81 2.69
CA LYS A 289 17.84 -31.53 4.08
C LYS A 289 16.32 -31.33 4.19
N THR A 290 15.55 -32.10 3.44
CA THR A 290 14.07 -32.04 3.44
C THR A 290 13.49 -33.42 3.73
N GLN A 291 12.26 -33.46 4.25
CA GLN A 291 11.49 -34.69 4.48
C GLN A 291 10.31 -34.86 3.52
N SER A 292 9.99 -33.81 2.76
CA SER A 292 8.86 -33.77 1.83
C SER A 292 9.34 -33.59 0.39
N VAL A 293 8.62 -34.21 -0.54
CA VAL A 293 8.73 -33.95 -1.99
C VAL A 293 7.72 -32.89 -2.44
N ASP A 294 6.71 -32.63 -1.61
CA ASP A 294 5.67 -31.63 -1.84
C ASP A 294 6.09 -30.30 -1.21
N LEU A 295 6.03 -29.23 -2.02
CA LEU A 295 6.14 -27.82 -1.61
C LEU A 295 4.77 -27.29 -1.20
#